data_AF-G2HG45-F1
#
_entry.id   AF-G2HG45-F1
#
_cell.length_a   1.000
_cell.length_b   1.000
_cell.length_c   1.000
_cell.angle_alpha   90.00
_cell.angle_beta   90.00
_cell.angle_gamma   90.00
#
_symmetry.space_group_name_H-M   'P 1'
#
loop_
_entity.id
_entity.type
_entity.pdbx_description
1 polymer ?
#
loop_
_entity_poly.entity_id
_entity_poly.type
_entity_poly.pdbx_seq_one_letter_code
_entity_poly.pdbx_strand_id
1 'polypeptide(L)'
;MFSAGAESLLHQAREIQDEELKKFCSRICKLLQAEDLGPDTLDSLQRLFLSHGEAAAVDSEAVYQHLFTRIPVEQFHSPMLAFEFIQFCRDNLHLFSGHLSTLRLSFPNLFKFLAWNSPPLTSEFVALLPALVDAGTALEMLHALLDLPCLTAVLDLQLRSAPAASERPLWDTSLRAPSCLEACRDPQFQGLFQYLLRPKASGTTERLAPLHQLLQPMAGCARVAQCAQAVPTLLQAFFSAVTDVADGSLINQLALLLLGRSDSLYPAPGYAAGVHSVLSSQFLALCTLKPSLVVELARDLLEFLGSVNGLCSRASLVTSVVWAIGEYLSVTYDRRCTVEQINKFFEALEPCYSRSPSAAPLLPCQVSPPGGHRADDTLTKLASRTKI
;
A
#
# COMPACT_ATOMS: atom_id res chain seq x y z
N MET A 1 24.97 -29.79 6.44
CA MET A 1 25.63 -30.28 7.66
C MET A 1 26.82 -29.40 7.92
N PHE A 2 26.83 -28.65 9.03
CA PHE A 2 27.94 -27.76 9.37
C PHE A 2 29.15 -28.57 9.85
N SER A 3 30.36 -28.03 9.69
CA SER A 3 31.60 -28.71 10.10
C SER A 3 31.78 -28.69 11.62
N ALA A 4 32.49 -29.68 12.19
CA ALA A 4 32.72 -29.79 13.64
C ALA A 4 33.40 -28.55 14.27
N GLY A 5 34.16 -27.78 13.47
CA GLY A 5 34.69 -26.48 13.90
C GLY A 5 33.62 -25.41 14.07
N ALA A 6 32.58 -25.42 13.23
CA ALA A 6 31.41 -24.55 13.38
C ALA A 6 30.59 -24.92 14.62
N GLU A 7 30.49 -26.21 14.97
CA GLU A 7 29.81 -26.67 16.20
C GLU A 7 30.53 -26.23 17.48
N SER A 8 31.87 -26.25 17.49
CA SER A 8 32.65 -25.76 18.64
C SER A 8 32.53 -24.25 18.84
N LEU A 9 32.44 -23.48 17.74
CA LEU A 9 32.23 -22.04 17.79
C LEU A 9 30.79 -21.69 18.22
N LEU A 10 29.80 -22.48 17.79
CA LEU A 10 28.42 -22.40 18.26
C LEU A 10 28.30 -22.66 19.77
N HIS A 11 29.14 -23.55 20.32
CA HIS A 11 29.16 -23.85 21.75
C HIS A 11 29.83 -22.73 22.57
N GLN A 12 30.85 -22.07 22.03
CA GLN A 12 31.51 -20.92 22.66
C GLN A 12 30.67 -19.64 22.58
N ALA A 13 29.90 -19.45 21.51
CA ALA A 13 28.99 -18.31 21.36
C ALA A 13 27.85 -18.30 22.40
N ARG A 14 27.62 -19.38 23.13
CA ARG A 14 26.57 -19.51 24.15
C ARG A 14 26.92 -18.88 25.52
N GLU A 15 28.17 -18.46 25.77
CA GLU A 15 28.64 -18.01 27.09
C GLU A 15 29.37 -16.64 27.06
N ILE A 16 28.91 -15.68 26.25
CA ILE A 16 29.56 -14.37 26.11
C ILE A 16 28.90 -13.31 27.01
N GLN A 17 29.72 -12.48 27.69
CA GLN A 17 29.29 -11.43 28.64
C GLN A 17 28.92 -10.10 27.94
N ASP A 18 28.01 -9.31 28.53
CA ASP A 18 27.43 -8.05 28.01
C ASP A 18 28.44 -7.00 27.49
N GLU A 19 29.65 -6.95 28.05
CA GLU A 19 30.68 -5.99 27.62
C GLU A 19 31.37 -6.36 26.31
N GLU A 20 31.35 -7.64 25.92
CA GLU A 20 31.85 -8.08 24.61
C GLU A 20 30.82 -7.81 23.51
N LEU A 21 29.53 -7.92 23.84
CA LEU A 21 28.42 -7.57 22.95
C LEU A 21 28.43 -6.08 22.56
N LYS A 22 28.63 -5.16 23.50
CA LYS A 22 28.73 -3.71 23.22
C LYS A 22 29.90 -3.38 22.28
N LYS A 23 31.07 -3.99 22.52
CA LYS A 23 32.25 -3.84 21.64
C LYS A 23 31.98 -4.39 20.24
N PHE A 24 31.14 -5.40 20.12
CA PHE A 24 30.77 -6.03 18.87
C PHE A 24 29.75 -5.22 18.05
N CYS A 25 28.68 -4.71 18.66
CA CYS A 25 27.73 -3.79 18.02
C CYS A 25 28.45 -2.51 17.52
N SER A 26 29.38 -1.98 18.31
CA SER A 26 30.26 -0.88 17.91
C SER A 26 31.08 -1.18 16.64
N ARG A 27 31.51 -2.44 16.48
CA ARG A 27 32.34 -2.89 15.36
C ARG A 27 31.50 -3.11 14.09
N ILE A 28 30.26 -3.56 14.24
CA ILE A 28 29.30 -3.66 13.13
C ILE A 28 28.82 -2.29 12.65
N CYS A 29 28.54 -1.34 13.55
CA CYS A 29 28.26 0.04 13.14
C CYS A 29 29.43 0.66 12.36
N LYS A 30 30.67 0.27 12.66
CA LYS A 30 31.86 0.68 11.89
C LYS A 30 32.01 -0.05 10.55
N LEU A 31 31.59 -1.32 10.46
CA LEU A 31 31.60 -2.09 9.21
C LEU A 31 30.48 -1.63 8.26
N LEU A 32 29.30 -1.29 8.78
CA LEU A 32 28.21 -0.66 8.02
C LEU A 32 28.54 0.75 7.52
N GLN A 33 29.56 1.40 8.11
CA GLN A 33 30.11 2.67 7.64
C GLN A 33 31.21 2.51 6.58
N ALA A 34 31.62 1.28 6.25
CA ALA A 34 32.63 1.00 5.24
C ALA A 34 31.99 0.82 3.86
N GLU A 35 32.61 1.39 2.81
CA GLU A 35 32.03 1.50 1.45
C GLU A 35 31.90 0.17 0.70
N ASP A 36 32.63 -0.89 1.11
CA ASP A 36 32.60 -2.21 0.46
C ASP A 36 32.01 -3.28 1.40
N LEU A 37 30.69 -3.43 1.36
CA LEU A 37 29.96 -4.47 2.10
C LEU A 37 29.85 -5.75 1.26
N GLY A 38 30.79 -6.68 1.43
CA GLY A 38 30.75 -7.99 0.78
C GLY A 38 29.73 -8.98 1.40
N PRO A 39 29.43 -10.10 0.71
CA PRO A 39 28.45 -11.12 1.13
C PRO A 39 28.72 -11.72 2.52
N ASP A 40 29.99 -11.75 2.94
CA ASP A 40 30.40 -12.23 4.27
C ASP A 40 29.92 -11.33 5.43
N THR A 41 29.66 -10.05 5.13
CA THR A 41 29.14 -9.08 6.13
C THR A 41 27.65 -9.29 6.38
N LEU A 42 26.91 -9.67 5.34
CA LEU A 42 25.50 -10.02 5.44
C LEU A 42 25.31 -11.33 6.21
N ASP A 43 26.15 -12.32 5.93
CA ASP A 43 26.15 -13.60 6.63
C ASP A 43 26.57 -13.44 8.11
N SER A 44 27.47 -12.48 8.40
CA SER A 44 27.85 -12.10 9.78
C SER A 44 26.75 -11.31 10.52
N LEU A 45 25.99 -10.46 9.82
CA LEU A 45 24.80 -9.77 10.36
C LEU A 45 23.66 -10.77 10.61
N GLN A 46 23.39 -11.67 9.68
CA GLN A 46 22.41 -12.75 9.84
C GLN A 46 22.77 -13.64 11.04
N ARG A 47 24.02 -14.11 11.16
CA ARG A 47 24.43 -14.98 12.27
C ARG A 47 24.38 -14.30 13.64
N LEU A 48 24.65 -12.99 13.74
CA LEU A 48 24.51 -12.24 14.98
C LEU A 48 23.05 -12.05 15.40
N PHE A 49 22.19 -11.64 14.46
CA PHE A 49 20.76 -11.43 14.72
C PHE A 49 20.05 -12.75 15.06
N LEU A 50 20.48 -13.86 14.46
CA LEU A 50 19.90 -15.19 14.64
C LEU A 50 20.31 -15.88 15.95
N SER A 51 21.37 -15.45 16.64
CA SER A 51 21.87 -16.17 17.84
C SER A 51 21.85 -15.40 19.17
N HIS A 52 21.75 -14.06 19.17
CA HIS A 52 21.87 -13.28 20.42
C HIS A 52 20.82 -12.18 20.62
N GLY A 53 19.75 -12.11 19.81
CA GLY A 53 18.68 -11.12 19.97
C GLY A 53 18.00 -11.14 21.35
N GLU A 54 17.93 -12.31 22.00
CA GLU A 54 17.42 -12.46 23.38
C GLU A 54 18.45 -12.10 24.47
N ALA A 55 19.75 -12.26 24.18
CA ALA A 55 20.82 -12.02 25.16
C ALA A 55 21.32 -10.56 25.15
N ALA A 56 20.96 -9.78 24.14
CA ALA A 56 21.39 -8.41 23.95
C ALA A 56 20.47 -7.39 24.65
N ALA A 57 20.47 -7.40 25.98
CA ALA A 57 19.73 -6.43 26.82
C ALA A 57 20.33 -5.00 26.80
N VAL A 58 21.02 -4.60 25.73
CA VAL A 58 21.63 -3.27 25.60
C VAL A 58 21.13 -2.59 24.32
N ASP A 59 20.08 -1.79 24.50
CA ASP A 59 19.48 -0.84 23.55
C ASP A 59 19.13 -1.40 22.15
N SER A 60 18.42 -2.54 22.15
CA SER A 60 17.86 -3.20 20.96
C SER A 60 17.01 -2.27 20.08
N GLU A 61 16.35 -1.27 20.67
CA GLU A 61 15.55 -0.28 19.93
C GLU A 61 16.39 0.54 18.96
N ALA A 62 17.55 1.06 19.37
CA ALA A 62 18.42 1.83 18.48
C ALA A 62 18.93 0.99 17.30
N VAL A 63 19.15 -0.31 17.53
CA VAL A 63 19.56 -1.28 16.51
C VAL A 63 18.41 -1.53 15.53
N TYR A 64 17.19 -1.80 15.99
CA TYR A 64 16.02 -1.95 15.13
C TYR A 64 15.70 -0.68 14.36
N GLN A 65 15.82 0.48 15.00
CA GLN A 65 15.65 1.77 14.36
C GLN A 65 16.66 1.95 13.23
N HIS A 66 17.93 1.63 13.45
CA HIS A 66 18.94 1.69 12.39
C HIS A 66 18.62 0.69 11.27
N LEU A 67 18.31 -0.56 11.62
CA LEU A 67 17.98 -1.65 10.69
C LEU A 67 16.85 -1.24 9.74
N PHE A 68 15.74 -0.76 10.29
CA PHE A 68 14.54 -0.43 9.52
C PHE A 68 14.60 0.91 8.80
N THR A 69 15.48 1.83 9.20
CA THR A 69 15.60 3.16 8.55
C THR A 69 16.70 3.24 7.50
N ARG A 70 17.84 2.56 7.69
CA ARG A 70 19.01 2.64 6.80
C ARG A 70 19.03 1.58 5.72
N ILE A 71 18.87 0.31 6.09
CA ILE A 71 19.05 -0.79 5.13
C ILE A 71 18.05 -0.71 3.97
N PRO A 72 16.73 -0.50 4.19
CA PRO A 72 15.79 -0.43 3.08
C PRO A 72 15.98 0.80 2.19
N VAL A 73 16.60 1.89 2.66
CA VAL A 73 16.84 3.08 1.80
C VAL A 73 18.12 2.95 0.98
N GLU A 74 19.15 2.34 1.53
CA GLU A 74 20.45 2.19 0.86
C GLU A 74 20.48 0.96 -0.06
N GLN A 75 19.82 -0.14 0.33
CA GLN A 75 20.00 -1.45 -0.27
C GLN A 75 18.71 -2.06 -0.85
N PHE A 76 17.67 -1.25 -1.12
CA PHE A 76 16.42 -1.74 -1.73
C PHE A 76 16.64 -2.47 -3.05
N HIS A 77 17.74 -2.17 -3.75
CA HIS A 77 18.02 -2.68 -5.08
C HIS A 77 18.63 -4.09 -5.12
N SER A 78 19.00 -4.65 -3.96
CA SER A 78 19.52 -6.00 -3.82
C SER A 78 18.38 -7.01 -3.58
N PRO A 79 18.01 -7.87 -4.56
CA PRO A 79 16.85 -8.74 -4.43
C PRO A 79 17.01 -9.81 -3.34
N MET A 80 18.21 -10.37 -3.20
CA MET A 80 18.50 -11.39 -2.18
C MET A 80 18.35 -10.79 -0.77
N LEU A 81 18.96 -9.64 -0.53
CA LEU A 81 18.82 -8.94 0.74
C LEU A 81 17.35 -8.60 1.03
N ALA A 82 16.64 -8.05 0.06
CA ALA A 82 15.23 -7.68 0.21
C ALA A 82 14.38 -8.88 0.65
N PHE A 83 14.60 -10.04 0.04
CA PHE A 83 13.90 -11.27 0.38
C PHE A 83 14.22 -11.75 1.80
N GLU A 84 15.50 -11.92 2.11
CA GLU A 84 15.98 -12.35 3.43
C GLU A 84 15.53 -11.40 4.54
N PHE A 85 15.55 -10.09 4.28
CA PHE A 85 15.12 -9.08 5.25
C PHE A 85 13.64 -9.20 5.59
N ILE A 86 12.77 -9.36 4.59
CA ILE A 86 11.33 -9.46 4.80
C ILE A 86 10.96 -10.80 5.44
N GLN A 87 11.60 -11.89 5.03
CA GLN A 87 11.45 -13.19 5.69
C GLN A 87 11.88 -13.13 7.15
N PHE A 88 13.02 -12.51 7.45
CA PHE A 88 13.46 -12.29 8.83
C PHE A 88 12.40 -11.54 9.64
N CYS A 89 11.84 -10.45 9.11
CA CYS A 89 10.79 -9.69 9.80
C CYS A 89 9.56 -10.55 10.10
N ARG A 90 9.13 -11.37 9.13
CA ARG A 90 7.96 -12.24 9.24
C ARG A 90 8.18 -13.37 10.25
N ASP A 91 9.31 -14.05 10.17
CA ASP A 91 9.58 -15.26 10.97
C ASP A 91 9.93 -14.91 12.42
N ASN A 92 10.41 -13.68 12.65
CA ASN A 92 10.88 -13.21 13.95
C ASN A 92 10.00 -12.12 14.57
N LEU A 93 8.70 -12.09 14.25
CA LEU A 93 7.77 -11.10 14.80
C LEU A 93 7.79 -11.04 16.34
N HIS A 94 8.03 -12.18 16.99
CA HIS A 94 8.15 -12.31 18.44
C HIS A 94 9.34 -11.55 19.04
N LEU A 95 10.43 -11.37 18.29
CA LEU A 95 11.60 -10.59 18.72
C LEU A 95 11.30 -9.09 18.81
N PHE A 96 10.24 -8.63 18.14
CA PHE A 96 9.77 -7.25 18.24
C PHE A 96 8.75 -7.06 19.37
N SER A 97 8.54 -8.03 20.26
CA SER A 97 7.63 -7.85 21.40
C SER A 97 8.10 -6.68 22.28
N GLY A 98 7.37 -5.56 22.24
CA GLY A 98 7.76 -4.26 22.83
C GLY A 98 8.19 -3.18 21.82
N HIS A 99 8.65 -3.59 20.63
CA HIS A 99 9.14 -2.73 19.52
C HIS A 99 8.32 -2.89 18.23
N LEU A 100 7.16 -3.57 18.28
CA LEU A 100 6.27 -3.73 17.12
C LEU A 100 5.83 -2.40 16.52
N SER A 101 5.75 -1.34 17.33
CA SER A 101 5.50 0.02 16.85
C SER A 101 6.59 0.48 15.88
N THR A 102 7.86 0.18 16.15
CA THR A 102 8.98 0.53 15.26
C THR A 102 8.90 -0.21 13.93
N LEU A 103 8.57 -1.50 13.95
CA LEU A 103 8.35 -2.27 12.72
C LEU A 103 7.15 -1.71 11.93
N ARG A 104 6.00 -1.53 12.58
CA ARG A 104 4.77 -0.98 11.96
C ARG A 104 5.02 0.39 11.34
N LEU A 105 5.64 1.31 12.07
CA LEU A 105 5.94 2.64 11.59
C LEU A 105 6.99 2.63 10.45
N SER A 106 7.74 1.55 10.25
CA SER A 106 8.76 1.50 9.19
C SER A 106 8.20 1.04 7.83
N PHE A 107 6.89 0.79 7.71
CA PHE A 107 6.29 0.31 6.46
C PHE A 107 6.63 1.15 5.22
N PRO A 108 6.76 2.50 5.24
CA PRO A 108 7.10 3.25 4.03
C PRO A 108 8.48 2.87 3.49
N ASN A 109 9.43 2.56 4.37
CA ASN A 109 10.77 2.14 3.98
C ASN A 109 10.80 0.68 3.54
N LEU A 110 10.07 -0.20 4.23
CA LEU A 110 9.92 -1.60 3.82
C LEU A 110 9.29 -1.70 2.42
N PHE A 111 8.32 -0.83 2.10
CA PHE A 111 7.71 -0.76 0.78
C PHE A 111 8.68 -0.39 -0.33
N LYS A 112 9.89 0.13 -0.05
CA LYS A 112 10.94 0.31 -1.07
C LYS A 112 11.46 -1.03 -1.59
N PHE A 113 11.62 -2.03 -0.72
CA PHE A 113 11.94 -3.40 -1.14
C PHE A 113 10.87 -3.96 -2.04
N LEU A 114 9.60 -3.78 -1.67
CA LEU A 114 8.45 -4.23 -2.46
C LEU A 114 8.38 -3.51 -3.81
N ALA A 115 8.50 -2.18 -3.81
CA ALA A 115 8.46 -1.34 -5.00
C ALA A 115 9.53 -1.71 -6.02
N TRP A 116 10.71 -2.14 -5.56
CA TRP A 116 11.82 -2.49 -6.43
C TRP A 116 11.88 -3.96 -6.86
N ASN A 117 11.51 -4.89 -5.97
CA ASN A 117 11.70 -6.33 -6.14
C ASN A 117 10.38 -7.11 -6.32
N SER A 118 9.30 -6.42 -6.69
CA SER A 118 8.08 -7.07 -7.19
C SER A 118 8.28 -7.62 -8.60
N PRO A 119 7.61 -8.72 -9.00
CA PRO A 119 6.66 -9.52 -8.21
C PRO A 119 7.20 -10.51 -7.14
N PRO A 120 8.46 -11.00 -7.16
CA PRO A 120 8.92 -12.07 -6.26
C PRO A 120 8.64 -11.85 -4.77
N LEU A 121 8.67 -10.60 -4.30
CA LEU A 121 8.49 -10.26 -2.89
C LEU A 121 7.00 -10.13 -2.47
N THR A 122 6.05 -10.28 -3.39
CA THR A 122 4.63 -10.03 -3.13
C THR A 122 4.06 -10.97 -2.08
N SER A 123 4.32 -12.29 -2.18
CA SER A 123 3.81 -13.28 -1.23
C SER A 123 4.37 -13.08 0.18
N GLU A 124 5.63 -12.66 0.26
CA GLU A 124 6.28 -12.34 1.53
C GLU A 124 5.63 -11.15 2.21
N PHE A 125 5.31 -10.09 1.46
CA PHE A 125 4.56 -8.95 2.00
C PHE A 125 3.11 -9.27 2.33
N VAL A 126 2.43 -10.13 1.56
CA VAL A 126 1.07 -10.59 1.90
C VAL A 126 1.06 -11.25 3.27
N ALA A 127 2.08 -12.06 3.60
CA ALA A 127 2.20 -12.70 4.91
C ALA A 127 2.63 -11.72 6.02
N LEU A 128 3.43 -10.70 5.71
CA LEU A 128 3.90 -9.72 6.69
C LEU A 128 2.88 -8.61 7.00
N LEU A 129 2.03 -8.23 6.04
CA LEU A 129 1.09 -7.11 6.14
C LEU A 129 0.21 -7.13 7.41
N PRO A 130 -0.37 -8.26 7.84
CA PRO A 130 -1.15 -8.31 9.08
C PRO A 130 -0.41 -7.83 10.34
N ALA A 131 0.91 -7.99 10.39
CA ALA A 131 1.72 -7.51 11.51
C ALA A 131 2.04 -6.01 11.43
N LEU A 132 2.03 -5.45 10.20
CA LEU A 132 2.32 -4.04 9.93
C LEU A 132 1.09 -3.13 10.04
N VAL A 133 -0.10 -3.66 9.74
CA VAL A 133 -1.34 -2.89 9.76
C VAL A 133 -1.67 -2.45 11.18
N ASP A 134 -1.93 -1.15 11.33
CA ASP A 134 -2.30 -0.52 12.59
C ASP A 134 -3.40 0.51 12.32
N ALA A 135 -4.38 0.63 13.23
CA ALA A 135 -5.49 1.55 13.06
C ALA A 135 -5.03 3.01 12.90
N GLY A 136 -3.94 3.41 13.58
CA GLY A 136 -3.40 4.77 13.52
C GLY A 136 -2.71 5.12 12.20
N THR A 137 -2.24 4.14 11.44
CA THR A 137 -1.51 4.35 10.17
C THR A 137 -2.16 3.69 8.95
N ALA A 138 -3.32 3.04 9.11
CA ALA A 138 -4.00 2.30 8.05
C ALA A 138 -4.29 3.16 6.81
N LEU A 139 -4.74 4.40 7.00
CA LEU A 139 -5.01 5.33 5.88
C LEU A 139 -3.72 5.70 5.13
N GLU A 140 -2.65 5.99 5.87
CA GLU A 140 -1.33 6.29 5.31
C GLU A 140 -0.77 5.09 4.53
N MET A 141 -0.95 3.87 5.06
CA MET A 141 -0.54 2.64 4.40
C MET A 141 -1.34 2.36 3.14
N LEU A 142 -2.66 2.57 3.14
CA LEU A 142 -3.50 2.43 1.95
C LEU A 142 -3.08 3.41 0.85
N HIS A 143 -2.78 4.66 1.19
CA HIS A 143 -2.18 5.62 0.26
C HIS A 143 -0.84 5.10 -0.30
N ALA A 144 0.07 4.64 0.57
CA ALA A 144 1.38 4.15 0.16
C ALA A 144 1.29 2.92 -0.76
N LEU A 145 0.38 1.98 -0.50
CA LEU A 145 0.11 0.82 -1.37
C LEU A 145 -0.39 1.27 -2.75
N LEU A 146 -1.33 2.22 -2.80
CA LEU A 146 -1.86 2.77 -4.06
C LEU A 146 -0.83 3.60 -4.84
N ASP A 147 0.19 4.12 -4.16
CA ASP A 147 1.27 4.92 -4.74
C ASP A 147 2.55 4.11 -4.99
N LEU A 148 2.55 2.80 -4.77
CA LEU A 148 3.71 1.92 -5.01
C LEU A 148 4.33 2.10 -6.42
N PRO A 149 3.56 2.17 -7.53
CA PRO A 149 4.15 2.42 -8.85
C PRO A 149 4.84 3.78 -8.96
N CYS A 150 4.30 4.80 -8.28
CA CYS A 150 4.91 6.12 -8.20
C CYS A 150 6.22 6.06 -7.39
N LEU A 151 6.23 5.35 -6.26
CA LEU A 151 7.45 5.10 -5.47
C LEU A 151 8.51 4.40 -6.32
N THR A 152 8.15 3.35 -7.07
CA THR A 152 9.08 2.65 -7.97
C THR A 152 9.70 3.58 -8.99
N ALA A 153 8.90 4.47 -9.60
CA ALA A 153 9.41 5.47 -10.55
C ALA A 153 10.44 6.41 -9.90
N VAL A 154 10.19 6.87 -8.67
CA VAL A 154 11.13 7.73 -7.93
C VAL A 154 12.41 6.99 -7.57
N LEU A 155 12.32 5.76 -7.07
CA LEU A 155 13.51 4.95 -6.75
C LEU A 155 14.38 4.72 -8.00
N ASP A 156 13.75 4.55 -9.17
CA ASP A 156 14.47 4.33 -10.43
C ASP A 156 15.24 5.59 -10.84
N LEU A 157 14.63 6.76 -10.69
CA LEU A 157 15.29 8.05 -10.90
C LEU A 157 16.42 8.31 -9.90
N GLN A 158 16.21 7.98 -8.61
CA GLN A 158 17.25 8.12 -7.58
C GLN A 158 18.49 7.30 -7.92
N LEU A 159 18.33 6.03 -8.28
CA LEU A 159 19.45 5.16 -8.62
C LEU A 159 20.18 5.63 -9.90
N ARG A 160 19.44 6.16 -10.89
CA ARG A 160 20.03 6.75 -12.11
C ARG A 160 20.83 8.02 -11.83
N SER A 161 20.44 8.78 -10.80
CA SER A 161 21.11 10.02 -10.41
C SER A 161 22.36 9.82 -9.56
N ALA A 162 22.54 8.63 -8.98
CA ALA A 162 23.69 8.30 -8.15
C ALA A 162 24.98 8.20 -8.98
N PRO A 163 26.10 8.80 -8.53
CA PRO A 163 27.40 8.63 -9.18
C PRO A 163 27.81 7.14 -9.17
N ALA A 164 28.36 6.68 -10.29
CA ALA A 164 28.54 5.27 -10.66
C ALA A 164 28.97 4.32 -9.51
N ALA A 165 28.02 3.49 -9.04
CA ALA A 165 28.33 2.22 -8.40
C ALA A 165 28.72 1.19 -9.48
N SER A 166 29.68 0.32 -9.18
CA SER A 166 30.21 -0.71 -10.10
C SER A 166 29.14 -1.73 -10.55
N GLU A 167 28.03 -1.84 -9.81
CA GLU A 167 26.94 -2.79 -10.04
C GLU A 167 25.66 -2.09 -10.47
N ARG A 168 25.68 -1.41 -11.62
CA ARG A 168 24.43 -0.91 -12.20
C ARG A 168 23.60 -2.11 -12.67
N PRO A 169 22.33 -2.25 -12.25
CA PRO A 169 21.41 -3.17 -12.90
C PRO A 169 21.38 -2.86 -14.40
N LEU A 170 21.32 -3.90 -15.25
CA LEU A 170 21.19 -3.77 -16.71
C LEU A 170 19.88 -3.03 -17.01
N TRP A 171 19.97 -1.71 -17.08
CA TRP A 171 18.87 -0.79 -17.30
C TRP A 171 18.40 -0.90 -18.75
N ASP A 172 17.09 -0.83 -18.96
CA ASP A 172 16.59 -0.60 -20.31
C ASP A 172 17.00 0.81 -20.73
N THR A 173 17.90 0.86 -21.70
CA THR A 173 18.56 2.09 -22.17
C THR A 173 17.63 3.02 -22.96
N SER A 174 16.45 2.50 -23.29
CA SER A 174 15.43 3.17 -24.09
C SER A 174 14.69 4.29 -23.36
N LEU A 175 14.48 4.18 -22.05
CA LEU A 175 13.79 5.21 -21.25
C LEU A 175 14.78 6.25 -20.73
N ARG A 176 14.98 7.31 -21.52
CA ARG A 176 15.59 8.56 -21.05
C ARG A 176 14.45 9.51 -20.69
N ALA A 177 14.22 9.72 -19.39
CA ALA A 177 13.29 10.73 -18.88
C ALA A 177 14.06 11.89 -18.21
N PRO A 178 14.86 12.67 -18.98
CA PRO A 178 15.67 13.75 -18.41
C PRO A 178 14.81 14.82 -17.73
N SER A 179 13.61 15.08 -18.25
CA SER A 179 12.64 16.01 -17.66
C SER A 179 12.19 15.59 -16.26
N CYS A 180 12.03 14.29 -15.99
CA CYS A 180 11.70 13.80 -14.65
C CYS A 180 12.86 13.99 -13.67
N LEU A 181 14.10 13.75 -14.12
CA LEU A 181 15.30 13.96 -13.30
C LEU A 181 15.51 15.43 -12.95
N GLU A 182 15.28 16.34 -13.90
CA GLU A 182 15.34 17.78 -13.67
C GLU A 182 14.25 18.23 -12.69
N ALA A 183 13.03 17.72 -12.86
CA ALA A 183 11.93 18.05 -11.96
C ALA A 183 12.07 17.47 -10.55
N CYS A 184 12.82 16.36 -10.36
CA CYS A 184 13.21 15.90 -9.03
C CYS A 184 14.05 16.92 -8.25
N ARG A 185 14.69 17.87 -8.95
CA ARG A 185 15.49 18.93 -8.33
C ARG A 185 14.70 20.23 -8.12
N ASP A 186 13.45 20.27 -8.59
CA ASP A 186 12.60 21.44 -8.45
C ASP A 186 12.12 21.58 -6.97
N PRO A 187 12.38 22.73 -6.31
CA PRO A 187 11.94 22.98 -4.95
C PRO A 187 10.43 22.79 -4.72
N GLN A 188 9.60 23.00 -5.75
CA GLN A 188 8.14 22.86 -5.64
C GLN A 188 7.70 21.43 -5.31
N PHE A 189 8.45 20.42 -5.79
CA PHE A 189 8.11 19.01 -5.58
C PHE A 189 8.93 18.36 -4.47
N GLN A 190 9.93 19.04 -3.93
CA GLN A 190 10.86 18.47 -2.95
C GLN A 190 10.15 17.91 -1.72
N GLY A 191 9.12 18.58 -1.20
CA GLY A 191 8.33 18.11 -0.06
C GLY A 191 7.58 16.80 -0.37
N LEU A 192 7.04 16.67 -1.58
CA LEU A 192 6.33 15.45 -2.01
C LEU A 192 7.29 14.27 -2.21
N PHE A 193 8.49 14.52 -2.74
CA PHE A 193 9.54 13.49 -2.82
C PHE A 193 10.01 13.06 -1.44
N GLN A 194 10.24 14.00 -0.52
CA GLN A 194 10.62 13.71 0.86
C GLN A 194 9.54 12.89 1.57
N TYR A 195 8.27 13.26 1.40
CA TYR A 195 7.16 12.47 1.91
C TYR A 195 7.20 11.06 1.32
N LEU A 196 7.23 10.90 -0.01
CA LEU A 196 7.19 9.57 -0.65
C LEU A 196 8.37 8.66 -0.25
N LEU A 197 9.55 9.24 -0.01
CA LEU A 197 10.78 8.53 0.33
C LEU A 197 11.05 8.42 1.83
N ARG A 198 10.14 8.91 2.67
CA ARG A 198 10.31 8.91 4.13
C ARG A 198 10.61 7.52 4.68
N PRO A 199 11.47 7.40 5.71
CA PRO A 199 11.81 6.12 6.30
C PRO A 199 10.74 5.62 7.29
N LYS A 200 9.83 6.49 7.74
CA LYS A 200 8.81 6.16 8.73
C LYS A 200 7.47 6.79 8.41
N ALA A 201 6.44 6.10 8.83
CA ALA A 201 5.07 6.57 8.90
C ALA A 201 5.00 7.76 9.86
N SER A 202 4.15 8.71 9.51
CA SER A 202 3.99 9.97 10.25
C SER A 202 2.56 10.18 10.76
N GLY A 203 1.62 9.31 10.35
CA GLY A 203 0.19 9.48 10.58
C GLY A 203 -0.46 10.52 9.66
N THR A 204 0.31 11.18 8.78
CA THR A 204 -0.21 12.17 7.83
C THR A 204 -0.29 11.60 6.42
N THR A 205 -1.20 12.14 5.62
CA THR A 205 -1.43 11.73 4.22
C THR A 205 -1.18 12.90 3.28
N GLU A 206 -0.34 12.70 2.27
CA GLU A 206 -0.13 13.69 1.20
C GLU A 206 -0.76 13.23 -0.12
N ARG A 207 -1.22 14.20 -0.92
CA ARG A 207 -1.81 13.93 -2.23
C ARG A 207 -0.74 13.98 -3.31
N LEU A 208 -0.38 12.82 -3.85
CA LEU A 208 0.72 12.68 -4.83
C LEU A 208 0.30 12.90 -6.29
N ALA A 209 -0.92 13.40 -6.55
CA ALA A 209 -1.38 13.68 -7.91
C ALA A 209 -0.42 14.58 -8.74
N PRO A 210 0.22 15.62 -8.16
CA PRO A 210 1.23 16.39 -8.89
C PRO A 210 2.44 15.53 -9.30
N LEU A 211 2.89 14.61 -8.44
CA LEU A 211 3.96 13.67 -8.79
C LEU A 211 3.53 12.65 -9.85
N HIS A 212 2.27 12.23 -9.86
CA HIS A 212 1.77 11.31 -10.90
C HIS A 212 1.89 11.90 -12.30
N GLN A 213 1.56 13.19 -12.45
CA GLN A 213 1.71 13.92 -13.71
C GLN A 213 3.19 14.07 -14.08
N LEU A 214 4.01 14.47 -13.11
CA LEU A 214 5.44 14.69 -13.30
C LEU A 214 6.19 13.42 -13.72
N LEU A 215 5.84 12.29 -13.10
CA LEU A 215 6.50 11.00 -13.29
C LEU A 215 5.81 10.13 -14.33
N GLN A 216 4.74 10.60 -15.00
CA GLN A 216 4.04 9.86 -16.05
C GLN A 216 4.96 9.24 -17.13
N PRO A 217 6.06 9.90 -17.58
CA PRO A 217 6.98 9.29 -18.54
C PRO A 217 7.63 7.97 -18.07
N MET A 218 7.71 7.75 -16.75
CA MET A 218 8.26 6.52 -16.16
C MET A 218 7.24 5.37 -16.11
N ALA A 219 5.96 5.61 -16.41
CA ALA A 219 4.90 4.63 -16.27
C ALA A 219 5.04 3.40 -17.17
N GLY A 220 5.74 3.55 -18.31
CA GLY A 220 6.06 2.45 -19.23
C GLY A 220 7.28 1.62 -18.83
N CYS A 221 8.01 1.99 -17.78
CA CYS A 221 9.16 1.23 -17.30
C CYS A 221 8.72 -0.16 -16.84
N ALA A 222 9.43 -1.21 -17.28
CA ALA A 222 9.13 -2.60 -16.93
C ALA A 222 9.00 -2.80 -15.40
N ARG A 223 9.88 -2.19 -14.61
CA ARG A 223 9.84 -2.30 -13.14
C ARG A 223 8.60 -1.64 -12.55
N VAL A 224 8.21 -0.46 -13.06
CA VAL A 224 7.00 0.24 -12.63
C VAL A 224 5.75 -0.58 -12.96
N ALA A 225 5.70 -1.17 -14.17
CA ALA A 225 4.62 -2.05 -14.59
C ALA A 225 4.55 -3.33 -13.74
N GLN A 226 5.69 -3.96 -13.44
CA GLN A 226 5.78 -5.15 -12.59
C GLN A 226 5.33 -4.88 -11.15
N CYS A 227 5.74 -3.75 -10.56
CA CYS A 227 5.26 -3.31 -9.26
C CYS A 227 3.74 -3.07 -9.27
N ALA A 228 3.23 -2.38 -10.30
CA ALA A 228 1.81 -2.11 -10.45
C ALA A 228 0.95 -3.39 -10.52
N GLN A 229 1.48 -4.48 -11.09
CA GLN A 229 0.80 -5.78 -11.12
C GLN A 229 0.66 -6.44 -9.74
N ALA A 230 1.55 -6.15 -8.79
CA ALA A 230 1.50 -6.72 -7.45
C ALA A 230 0.47 -6.02 -6.53
N VAL A 231 0.18 -4.74 -6.80
CA VAL A 231 -0.65 -3.89 -5.93
C VAL A 231 -2.06 -4.46 -5.67
N PRO A 232 -2.83 -4.96 -6.65
CA PRO A 232 -4.16 -5.51 -6.37
C PRO A 232 -4.15 -6.62 -5.30
N THR A 233 -3.17 -7.51 -5.35
CA THR A 233 -3.00 -8.59 -4.36
C THR A 233 -2.66 -8.02 -2.98
N LEU A 234 -1.78 -7.03 -2.93
CA LEU A 234 -1.40 -6.35 -1.68
C LEU A 234 -2.57 -5.58 -1.06
N LEU A 235 -3.41 -4.94 -1.88
CA LEU A 235 -4.62 -4.27 -1.42
C LEU A 235 -5.62 -5.26 -0.81
N GLN A 236 -5.80 -6.43 -1.43
CA GLN A 236 -6.65 -7.48 -0.84
C GLN A 236 -6.13 -7.94 0.53
N ALA A 237 -4.82 -8.18 0.65
CA ALA A 237 -4.20 -8.55 1.93
C ALA A 237 -4.33 -7.44 2.98
N PHE A 238 -4.12 -6.18 2.59
CA PHE A 238 -4.32 -5.03 3.47
C PHE A 238 -5.75 -4.95 3.99
N PHE A 239 -6.75 -5.05 3.11
CA PHE A 239 -8.15 -4.97 3.53
C PHE A 239 -8.55 -6.15 4.41
N SER A 240 -8.03 -7.35 4.14
CA SER A 240 -8.23 -8.51 5.02
C SER A 240 -7.64 -8.31 6.41
N ALA A 241 -6.52 -7.59 6.54
CA ALA A 241 -5.89 -7.32 7.82
C ALA A 241 -6.52 -6.13 8.56
N VAL A 242 -6.87 -5.07 7.83
CA VAL A 242 -7.39 -3.83 8.45
C VAL A 242 -8.78 -4.04 9.07
N THR A 243 -9.58 -4.97 8.55
CA THR A 243 -10.90 -5.31 9.11
C THR A 243 -10.84 -5.82 10.54
N ASP A 244 -9.71 -6.41 10.95
CA ASP A 244 -9.53 -6.93 12.32
C ASP A 244 -9.27 -5.81 13.34
N VAL A 245 -8.80 -4.65 12.88
CA VAL A 245 -8.43 -3.51 13.75
C VAL A 245 -9.29 -2.26 13.51
N ALA A 246 -10.14 -2.26 12.49
CA ALA A 246 -10.90 -1.08 12.10
C ALA A 246 -12.14 -0.85 12.97
N ASP A 247 -12.19 0.34 13.58
CA ASP A 247 -13.40 0.84 14.22
C ASP A 247 -14.36 1.49 13.19
N GLY A 248 -15.54 1.89 13.66
CA GLY A 248 -16.55 2.51 12.82
C GLY A 248 -16.11 3.83 12.17
N SER A 249 -15.15 4.55 12.75
CA SER A 249 -14.61 5.79 12.17
C SER A 249 -13.62 5.47 11.05
N LEU A 250 -12.71 4.52 11.30
CA LEU A 250 -11.73 4.07 10.31
C LEU A 250 -12.41 3.46 9.09
N ILE A 251 -13.48 2.67 9.27
CA ILE A 251 -14.30 2.14 8.16
C ILE A 251 -14.83 3.27 7.27
N ASN A 252 -15.36 4.34 7.86
CA ASN A 252 -15.84 5.50 7.11
C ASN A 252 -14.71 6.17 6.32
N GLN A 253 -13.56 6.38 6.97
CA GLN A 253 -12.40 7.01 6.33
C GLN A 253 -11.83 6.15 5.20
N LEU A 254 -11.77 4.82 5.37
CA LEU A 254 -11.33 3.88 4.33
C LEU A 254 -12.26 3.93 3.12
N ALA A 255 -13.58 3.95 3.34
CA ALA A 255 -14.56 4.05 2.26
C ALA A 255 -14.41 5.36 1.48
N LEU A 256 -14.28 6.50 2.17
CA LEU A 256 -14.05 7.81 1.53
C LEU A 256 -12.72 7.86 0.77
N LEU A 257 -11.65 7.32 1.35
CA LEU A 257 -10.33 7.28 0.71
C LEU A 257 -10.40 6.47 -0.60
N LEU A 258 -11.04 5.31 -0.56
CA LEU A 258 -11.19 4.41 -1.70
C LEU A 258 -11.96 5.09 -2.86
N LEU A 259 -13.04 5.81 -2.57
CA LEU A 259 -13.77 6.61 -3.55
C LEU A 259 -12.88 7.75 -4.10
N GLY A 260 -12.27 8.52 -3.20
CA GLY A 260 -11.47 9.69 -3.56
C GLY A 260 -10.13 9.37 -4.25
N ARG A 261 -9.66 8.12 -4.19
CA ARG A 261 -8.44 7.66 -4.88
C ARG A 261 -8.73 6.97 -6.21
N SER A 262 -9.97 6.62 -6.49
CA SER A 262 -10.36 5.94 -7.74
C SER A 262 -9.99 6.75 -9.00
N ASP A 263 -9.98 8.08 -8.95
CA ASP A 263 -9.58 8.96 -10.07
C ASP A 263 -8.13 9.46 -10.01
N SER A 264 -7.40 9.14 -8.94
CA SER A 264 -6.07 9.66 -8.66
C SER A 264 -5.10 8.49 -8.52
N LEU A 265 -5.01 7.65 -9.55
CA LEU A 265 -4.05 6.55 -9.61
C LEU A 265 -2.90 6.90 -10.53
N TYR A 266 -1.71 6.40 -10.21
CA TYR A 266 -0.55 6.56 -11.08
C TYR A 266 -0.82 5.91 -12.45
N PRO A 267 -0.49 6.56 -13.59
CA PRO A 267 -0.97 6.14 -14.91
C PRO A 267 -0.16 4.97 -15.53
N ALA A 268 0.08 3.91 -14.77
CA ALA A 268 0.71 2.67 -15.25
C ALA A 268 -0.27 1.83 -16.09
N PRO A 269 0.17 1.19 -17.19
CA PRO A 269 -0.69 0.38 -18.05
C PRO A 269 -1.40 -0.75 -17.28
N GLY A 270 -2.72 -0.87 -17.43
CA GLY A 270 -3.54 -1.91 -16.79
C GLY A 270 -3.73 -1.77 -15.28
N TYR A 271 -3.00 -0.87 -14.62
CA TYR A 271 -3.02 -0.69 -13.17
C TYR A 271 -4.39 -0.28 -12.63
N ALA A 272 -5.00 0.76 -13.23
CA ALA A 272 -6.28 1.30 -12.77
C ALA A 272 -7.39 0.25 -12.75
N ALA A 273 -7.50 -0.57 -13.80
CA ALA A 273 -8.52 -1.61 -13.89
C ALA A 273 -8.38 -2.67 -12.77
N GLY A 274 -7.15 -3.10 -12.48
CA GLY A 274 -6.87 -4.05 -11.39
C GLY A 274 -7.22 -3.45 -10.02
N VAL A 275 -6.84 -2.20 -9.78
CA VAL A 275 -7.17 -1.50 -8.53
C VAL A 275 -8.68 -1.30 -8.41
N HIS A 276 -9.37 -0.79 -9.42
CA HIS A 276 -10.82 -0.56 -9.38
C HIS A 276 -11.62 -1.84 -9.12
N SER A 277 -11.15 -2.99 -9.61
CA SER A 277 -11.74 -4.30 -9.28
C SER A 277 -11.66 -4.59 -7.77
N VAL A 278 -10.48 -4.41 -7.17
CA VAL A 278 -10.31 -4.59 -5.71
C VAL A 278 -11.13 -3.56 -4.96
N LEU A 279 -11.01 -2.27 -5.29
CA LEU A 279 -11.74 -1.19 -4.62
C LEU A 279 -13.26 -1.44 -4.65
N SER A 280 -13.79 -1.89 -5.78
CA SER A 280 -15.20 -2.27 -5.94
C SER A 280 -15.61 -3.36 -4.95
N SER A 281 -14.85 -4.46 -4.88
CA SER A 281 -15.12 -5.56 -3.94
C SER A 281 -15.02 -5.13 -2.47
N GLN A 282 -14.02 -4.31 -2.15
CA GLN A 282 -13.75 -3.89 -0.78
C GLN A 282 -14.76 -2.86 -0.29
N PHE A 283 -15.24 -1.96 -1.16
CA PHE A 283 -16.34 -1.07 -0.82
C PHE A 283 -17.59 -1.85 -0.39
N LEU A 284 -17.95 -2.91 -1.12
CA LEU A 284 -19.07 -3.78 -0.74
C LEU A 284 -18.81 -4.52 0.58
N ALA A 285 -17.58 -4.99 0.80
CA ALA A 285 -17.20 -5.64 2.06
C ALA A 285 -17.35 -4.68 3.26
N LEU A 286 -16.91 -3.42 3.12
CA LEU A 286 -17.08 -2.40 4.15
C LEU A 286 -18.56 -2.07 4.41
N CYS A 287 -19.38 -1.94 3.35
CA CYS A 287 -20.83 -1.76 3.50
C CYS A 287 -21.50 -2.97 4.17
N THR A 288 -21.01 -4.18 3.93
CA THR A 288 -21.53 -5.40 4.58
C THR A 288 -21.16 -5.44 6.06
N LEU A 289 -19.93 -5.02 6.40
CA LEU A 289 -19.46 -4.92 7.78
C LEU A 289 -20.19 -3.81 8.55
N LYS A 290 -20.51 -2.69 7.88
CA LYS A 290 -21.20 -1.54 8.47
C LYS A 290 -22.26 -0.99 7.50
N PRO A 291 -23.48 -1.55 7.46
CA PRO A 291 -24.54 -1.08 6.55
C PRO A 291 -24.92 0.39 6.69
N SER A 292 -24.77 0.96 7.89
CA SER A 292 -25.02 2.39 8.14
C SER A 292 -24.08 3.32 7.36
N LEU A 293 -22.97 2.80 6.82
CA LEU A 293 -22.00 3.53 6.01
C LEU A 293 -22.67 4.27 4.84
N VAL A 294 -23.66 3.65 4.18
CA VAL A 294 -24.37 4.25 3.04
C VAL A 294 -25.17 5.48 3.46
N VAL A 295 -25.76 5.47 4.65
CA VAL A 295 -26.52 6.59 5.19
C VAL A 295 -25.59 7.67 5.73
N GLU A 296 -24.50 7.28 6.41
CA GLU A 296 -23.51 8.20 6.99
C GLU A 296 -22.73 8.97 5.92
N LEU A 297 -22.37 8.32 4.82
CA LEU A 297 -21.56 8.91 3.73
C LEU A 297 -22.40 9.39 2.54
N ALA A 298 -23.72 9.54 2.71
CA ALA A 298 -24.60 9.78 1.57
C ALA A 298 -24.25 11.01 0.74
N ARG A 299 -23.75 12.08 1.38
CA ARG A 299 -23.29 13.28 0.68
C ARG A 299 -22.11 12.95 -0.24
N ASP A 300 -21.10 12.29 0.30
CA ASP A 300 -19.89 11.93 -0.45
C ASP A 300 -20.20 10.91 -1.56
N LEU A 301 -21.13 9.98 -1.32
CA LEU A 301 -21.61 9.04 -2.34
C LEU A 301 -22.34 9.75 -3.48
N LEU A 302 -23.20 10.74 -3.17
CA LEU A 302 -23.86 11.56 -4.19
C LEU A 302 -22.84 12.40 -4.98
N GLU A 303 -21.84 12.98 -4.31
CA GLU A 303 -20.77 13.74 -4.97
C GLU A 303 -19.93 12.84 -5.89
N PHE A 304 -19.61 11.63 -5.43
CA PHE A 304 -18.90 10.62 -6.21
C PHE A 304 -19.68 10.23 -7.48
N LEU A 305 -20.99 9.97 -7.34
CA LEU A 305 -21.87 9.63 -8.48
C LEU A 305 -22.10 10.80 -9.43
N GLY A 306 -22.12 12.03 -8.92
CA GLY A 306 -22.28 13.26 -9.71
C GLY A 306 -21.04 13.66 -10.51
N SER A 307 -19.87 13.09 -10.21
CA SER A 307 -18.63 13.36 -10.93
C SER A 307 -18.66 12.69 -12.32
N VAL A 308 -18.96 13.50 -13.34
CA VAL A 308 -19.13 13.08 -14.76
C VAL A 308 -17.83 12.55 -15.39
N ASN A 309 -16.66 12.92 -14.86
CA ASN A 309 -15.38 12.51 -15.41
C ASN A 309 -15.06 11.05 -15.02
N GLY A 310 -14.82 10.18 -16.01
CA GLY A 310 -14.23 8.86 -15.75
C GLY A 310 -15.17 7.79 -15.16
N LEU A 311 -16.50 7.91 -15.31
CA LEU A 311 -17.43 6.85 -14.88
C LEU A 311 -17.17 5.52 -15.63
N CYS A 312 -16.77 5.58 -16.90
CA CYS A 312 -16.42 4.39 -17.69
C CYS A 312 -15.11 3.72 -17.21
N SER A 313 -14.11 4.49 -16.78
CA SER A 313 -12.87 3.90 -16.25
C SER A 313 -13.09 3.28 -14.88
N ARG A 314 -13.99 3.85 -14.07
CA ARG A 314 -14.37 3.38 -12.72
C ARG A 314 -15.61 2.49 -12.69
N ALA A 315 -15.94 1.92 -13.85
CA ALA A 315 -17.12 1.11 -14.11
C ALA A 315 -17.56 0.22 -12.95
N SER A 316 -16.65 -0.65 -12.51
CA SER A 316 -16.88 -1.64 -11.47
C SER A 316 -17.18 -1.03 -10.10
N LEU A 317 -16.50 0.07 -9.74
CA LEU A 317 -16.68 0.73 -8.46
C LEU A 317 -18.02 1.46 -8.41
N VAL A 318 -18.38 2.16 -9.49
CA VAL A 318 -19.67 2.86 -9.58
C VAL A 318 -20.83 1.86 -9.47
N THR A 319 -20.76 0.72 -10.18
CA THR A 319 -21.76 -0.35 -10.06
C THR A 319 -21.91 -0.84 -8.61
N SER A 320 -20.80 -1.03 -7.90
CA SER A 320 -20.84 -1.47 -6.50
C SER A 320 -21.42 -0.40 -5.57
N VAL A 321 -21.12 0.87 -5.80
CA VAL A 321 -21.72 1.99 -5.04
C VAL A 321 -23.23 2.02 -5.24
N VAL A 322 -23.70 1.96 -6.48
CA VAL A 322 -25.13 1.91 -6.82
C VAL A 322 -25.80 0.71 -6.15
N TRP A 323 -25.19 -0.47 -6.24
CA TRP A 323 -25.74 -1.67 -5.63
C TRP A 323 -25.87 -1.52 -4.11
N ALA A 324 -24.81 -1.03 -3.44
CA ALA A 324 -24.82 -0.82 -1.99
C ALA A 324 -25.89 0.19 -1.56
N ILE A 325 -26.12 1.24 -2.35
CA ILE A 325 -27.22 2.19 -2.12
C ILE A 325 -28.56 1.48 -2.19
N GLY A 326 -28.82 0.71 -3.25
CA GLY A 326 -30.07 -0.04 -3.39
C GLY A 326 -30.30 -1.03 -2.26
N GLU A 327 -29.23 -1.68 -1.80
CA GLU A 327 -29.31 -2.66 -0.73
C GLU A 327 -29.50 -2.02 0.64
N TYR A 328 -28.59 -1.13 1.03
CA TYR A 328 -28.45 -0.67 2.42
C TYR A 328 -29.12 0.67 2.73
N LEU A 329 -29.54 1.47 1.74
CA LEU A 329 -30.26 2.73 1.99
C LEU A 329 -31.71 2.46 2.42
N SER A 330 -31.88 2.10 3.70
CA SER A 330 -33.15 1.76 4.32
C SER A 330 -33.13 2.03 5.83
N VAL A 331 -34.29 2.41 6.37
CA VAL A 331 -34.54 2.53 7.83
C VAL A 331 -34.30 1.23 8.61
N THR A 332 -34.30 0.08 7.92
CA THR A 332 -33.99 -1.23 8.51
C THR A 332 -32.53 -1.35 8.91
N TYR A 333 -31.62 -0.73 8.16
CA TYR A 333 -30.18 -0.74 8.41
C TYR A 333 -29.71 0.46 9.22
N ASP A 334 -30.34 1.64 9.04
CA ASP A 334 -30.05 2.82 9.85
C ASP A 334 -31.29 3.70 10.02
N ARG A 335 -31.70 3.94 11.27
CA ARG A 335 -32.87 4.74 11.63
C ARG A 335 -32.76 6.22 11.22
N ARG A 336 -31.56 6.71 10.93
CA ARG A 336 -31.32 8.07 10.41
C ARG A 336 -31.66 8.21 8.93
N CYS A 337 -31.92 7.10 8.22
CA CYS A 337 -32.33 7.13 6.82
C CYS A 337 -33.65 7.89 6.67
N THR A 338 -33.67 8.87 5.77
CA THR A 338 -34.84 9.73 5.52
C THR A 338 -35.35 9.56 4.09
N VAL A 339 -36.65 9.79 3.89
CA VAL A 339 -37.26 9.77 2.55
C VAL A 339 -36.63 10.83 1.64
N GLU A 340 -36.26 12.01 2.16
CA GLU A 340 -35.56 13.02 1.37
C GLU A 340 -34.20 12.53 0.85
N GLN A 341 -33.46 11.78 1.66
CA GLN A 341 -32.17 11.20 1.27
C GLN A 341 -32.34 10.14 0.18
N ILE A 342 -33.36 9.28 0.31
CA ILE A 342 -33.70 8.27 -0.72
C ILE A 342 -34.07 8.95 -2.04
N ASN A 343 -34.89 10.01 -1.99
CA ASN A 343 -35.28 10.79 -3.18
C ASN A 343 -34.06 11.40 -3.88
N LYS A 344 -33.10 11.98 -3.13
CA LYS A 344 -31.87 12.54 -3.72
C LYS A 344 -31.06 11.49 -4.50
N PHE A 345 -30.94 10.27 -3.97
CA PHE A 345 -30.28 9.19 -4.70
C PHE A 345 -31.08 8.74 -5.91
N PHE A 346 -32.40 8.65 -5.81
CA PHE A 346 -33.26 8.32 -6.95
C PHE A 346 -33.09 9.34 -8.08
N GLU A 347 -33.17 10.63 -7.78
CA GLU A 347 -32.99 11.73 -8.75
C GLU A 347 -31.58 11.75 -9.38
N ALA A 348 -30.54 11.45 -8.60
CA ALA A 348 -29.17 11.38 -9.12
C ALA A 348 -28.97 10.19 -10.08
N LEU A 349 -29.67 9.09 -9.84
CA LEU A 349 -29.53 7.84 -10.56
C LEU A 349 -30.44 7.75 -11.79
N GLU A 350 -31.67 8.25 -11.72
CA GLU A 350 -32.68 8.18 -12.78
C GLU A 350 -32.18 8.63 -14.19
N PRO A 351 -31.42 9.74 -14.33
CA PRO A 351 -30.86 10.17 -15.62
C PRO A 351 -29.85 9.18 -16.21
N CYS A 352 -29.18 8.40 -15.36
CA CYS A 352 -28.19 7.41 -15.80
C CYS A 352 -28.85 6.16 -16.40
N TYR A 353 -30.14 5.92 -16.12
CA TYR A 353 -30.91 4.76 -16.57
C TYR A 353 -31.97 5.07 -17.64
N SER A 354 -32.46 6.30 -17.70
CA SER A 354 -33.56 6.70 -18.60
C SER A 354 -33.11 7.04 -20.04
N ARG A 355 -31.82 6.89 -20.40
CA ARG A 355 -31.31 7.25 -21.73
C ARG A 355 -31.50 6.11 -22.75
N SER A 356 -32.09 6.47 -23.90
CA SER A 356 -32.52 5.63 -25.04
C SER A 356 -31.49 4.56 -25.51
N PRO A 357 -31.94 3.36 -25.99
CA PRO A 357 -31.10 2.22 -26.42
C PRO A 357 -30.13 2.48 -27.58
N SER A 358 -30.17 3.67 -28.20
CA SER A 358 -29.24 4.10 -29.27
C SER A 358 -28.00 4.82 -28.75
N ALA A 359 -27.93 5.18 -27.46
CA ALA A 359 -26.76 5.79 -26.84
C ALA A 359 -26.08 4.76 -25.92
N ALA A 360 -24.75 4.67 -25.98
CA ALA A 360 -23.98 3.85 -25.05
C ALA A 360 -24.32 4.26 -23.60
N PRO A 361 -24.63 3.30 -22.70
CA PRO A 361 -25.01 3.64 -21.34
C PRO A 361 -23.83 4.32 -20.61
N LEU A 362 -24.13 5.40 -19.87
CA LEU A 362 -23.12 6.18 -19.11
C LEU A 362 -22.60 5.42 -17.90
N LEU A 363 -23.44 4.57 -17.33
CA LEU A 363 -23.04 3.53 -16.40
C LEU A 363 -22.74 2.26 -17.20
N PRO A 364 -21.71 1.49 -16.84
CA PRO A 364 -21.48 0.20 -17.46
C PRO A 364 -22.55 -0.77 -16.97
N CYS A 365 -23.72 -0.73 -17.61
CA CYS A 365 -24.83 -1.68 -17.42
C CYS A 365 -24.46 -3.13 -17.77
N GLN A 366 -23.19 -3.42 -18.08
CA GLN A 366 -22.68 -4.74 -18.46
C GLN A 366 -21.81 -5.41 -17.39
N VAL A 367 -21.40 -4.70 -16.33
CA VAL A 367 -20.66 -5.31 -15.21
C VAL A 367 -21.67 -5.72 -14.15
N SER A 368 -21.86 -7.02 -13.98
CA SER A 368 -22.78 -7.57 -12.98
C SER A 368 -22.17 -7.45 -11.57
N PRO A 369 -22.87 -6.87 -10.58
CA PRO A 369 -22.49 -7.02 -9.18
C PRO A 369 -22.60 -8.51 -8.76
N PRO A 370 -22.03 -8.92 -7.61
CA PRO A 370 -22.21 -10.29 -7.11
C PRO A 370 -23.70 -10.61 -6.99
N GLY A 371 -24.15 -11.69 -7.65
CA GLY A 371 -25.54 -12.16 -7.61
C GLY A 371 -26.44 -11.76 -8.78
N GLY A 372 -25.92 -11.11 -9.84
CA GLY A 372 -26.69 -10.87 -11.07
C GLY A 372 -27.75 -9.76 -10.99
N HIS A 373 -27.71 -8.95 -9.93
CA HIS A 373 -28.59 -7.79 -9.78
C HIS A 373 -28.37 -6.77 -10.89
N ARG A 374 -29.45 -6.42 -11.60
CA ARG A 374 -29.40 -5.34 -12.59
C ARG A 374 -29.56 -4.01 -11.89
N ALA A 375 -28.93 -2.99 -12.45
CA ALA A 375 -29.03 -1.64 -11.91
C ALA A 375 -30.49 -1.10 -11.88
N ASP A 376 -31.37 -1.64 -12.73
CA ASP A 376 -32.82 -1.39 -12.71
C ASP A 376 -33.49 -1.89 -11.41
N ASP A 377 -32.94 -2.92 -10.76
CA ASP A 377 -33.43 -3.43 -9.47
C ASP A 377 -33.20 -2.39 -8.36
N THR A 378 -32.11 -1.63 -8.43
CA THR A 378 -31.77 -0.56 -7.48
C THR A 378 -32.81 0.56 -7.56
N LEU A 379 -33.12 1.06 -8.76
CA LEU A 379 -34.16 2.08 -8.93
C LEU A 379 -35.53 1.59 -8.45
N THR A 380 -35.86 0.33 -8.71
CA THR A 380 -37.11 -0.29 -8.25
C THR A 380 -37.16 -0.36 -6.72
N LYS A 381 -36.07 -0.78 -6.06
CA LYS A 381 -35.94 -0.79 -4.60
C LYS A 381 -36.10 0.62 -4.02
N LEU A 382 -35.42 1.62 -4.59
CA LEU A 382 -35.52 3.01 -4.13
C LEU A 382 -36.95 3.55 -4.31
N ALA A 383 -37.57 3.38 -5.49
CA ALA A 383 -38.93 3.83 -5.77
C ALA A 383 -40.00 3.18 -4.87
N SER A 384 -39.76 1.96 -4.39
CA SER A 384 -40.64 1.32 -3.41
C SER A 384 -40.55 1.96 -2.01
N ARG A 385 -39.38 2.50 -1.66
CA ARG A 385 -39.08 3.10 -0.36
C ARG A 385 -39.40 4.59 -0.29
N THR A 386 -39.56 5.28 -1.42
CA THR A 386 -39.96 6.69 -1.48
C THR A 386 -41.47 6.91 -1.30
N LYS A 387 -42.27 5.83 -1.33
CA LYS A 387 -43.74 5.84 -1.15
C LYS A 387 -44.19 5.57 0.29
N ILE A 388 -43.24 5.31 1.19
CA ILE A 388 -43.43 5.14 2.64
C ILE A 388 -42.98 6.45 3.30
#